data_AF-A0A959XVF8-F1
#
_entry.id   AF-A0A959XVF8-F1
#
_cell.length_a   1.000
_cell.length_b   1.000
_cell.length_c   1.000
_cell.angle_alpha   90.00
_cell.angle_beta   90.00
_cell.angle_gamma   90.00
#
_symmetry.space_group_name_H-M   'P 1'
#
loop_
_entity.id
_entity.type
_entity.pdbx_description
1 polymer ?
#
loop_
_entity_poly.entity_id
_entity_poly.type
_entity_poly.pdbx_seq_one_letter_code
_entity_poly.pdbx_strand_id
1 'polypeptide(L)'
;YMREDARDTFDPNSEELQIIKIGNKAYECRILHPYAKEQEKRFQGFQCGHLKDPYTNGDTFISYLQHGYNRMMDTLKSGSEHSLVMALQAHPQIYMYLPPCEGAKEADGSMTACSGGKTLMGKTCTACGGSGKQVPTSVLDVMVFDLPDDFSDRGVADLSKMRHMFSPDVAIITAIREHLRDLEDQTVRDIFTSLQHQRGKVTATATEVNAETEAMNDSLHPYARKVSTARTVAVYALASFVDAEKDLEYTHKFPEDFRLAPLGALLDDLAKATTAGASPIVRELIEDDVVAKKLRDRPAELKMYEVKKKFRPLANVSPQEKAAAMGSGDVAETDKILLLYEGEIYRVLNLVEGFWDKEETAQKELIDKEVQKVL
;
A
#
# COMPACT_ATOMS: atom_id res chain seq x y z
N TYR A 1 27.68 -10.58 1.66
CA TYR A 1 28.61 -10.05 0.64
C TYR A 1 30.03 -10.44 1.03
N MET A 2 30.54 -11.56 0.51
CA MET A 2 31.97 -11.86 0.57
C MET A 2 32.67 -11.17 -0.61
N ARG A 3 33.86 -10.60 -0.39
CA ARG A 3 34.72 -10.05 -1.46
C ARG A 3 35.11 -11.17 -2.42
N GLU A 4 35.35 -10.83 -3.70
CA GLU A 4 35.77 -11.80 -4.74
C GLU A 4 36.99 -12.62 -4.31
N ASP A 5 37.96 -12.03 -3.61
CA ASP A 5 39.15 -12.72 -3.09
C ASP A 5 38.86 -13.84 -2.07
N ALA A 6 37.68 -13.82 -1.43
CA ALA A 6 37.27 -14.83 -0.45
C ALA A 6 36.50 -16.00 -1.08
N ARG A 7 36.09 -15.89 -2.36
CA ARG A 7 35.39 -16.98 -3.07
C ARG A 7 36.31 -18.15 -3.39
N ASP A 8 37.60 -17.89 -3.64
CA ASP A 8 38.56 -18.93 -4.06
C ASP A 8 39.00 -19.87 -2.93
N THR A 9 38.72 -19.53 -1.66
CA THR A 9 39.10 -20.34 -0.48
C THR A 9 37.90 -20.91 0.27
N PHE A 10 36.69 -20.60 -0.18
CA PHE A 10 35.44 -21.03 0.44
C PHE A 10 34.90 -22.26 -0.28
N ASP A 11 34.96 -23.43 0.38
CA ASP A 11 34.26 -24.62 -0.10
C ASP A 11 32.87 -24.69 0.55
N PRO A 12 31.78 -24.46 -0.21
CA PRO A 12 30.42 -24.46 0.34
C PRO A 12 29.94 -25.84 0.81
N ASN A 13 30.66 -26.93 0.53
CA ASN A 13 30.27 -28.30 0.88
C ASN A 13 31.04 -28.90 2.05
N SER A 14 31.97 -28.18 2.68
CA SER A 14 32.73 -28.75 3.80
C SER A 14 31.92 -28.65 5.11
N GLU A 15 31.79 -29.77 5.82
CA GLU A 15 31.15 -29.83 7.15
C GLU A 15 32.04 -29.27 8.28
N GLU A 16 33.28 -28.92 7.99
CA GLU A 16 34.27 -28.44 8.97
C GLU A 16 34.35 -26.92 9.08
N LEU A 17 34.81 -26.42 10.24
CA LEU A 17 35.06 -25.01 10.49
C LEU A 17 36.12 -24.46 9.52
N GLN A 18 35.74 -23.54 8.64
CA GLN A 18 36.66 -22.90 7.71
C GLN A 18 37.18 -21.59 8.27
N ILE A 19 38.50 -21.41 8.24
CA ILE A 19 39.15 -20.14 8.57
C ILE A 19 39.42 -19.39 7.26
N ILE A 20 38.71 -18.30 7.03
CA ILE A 20 38.87 -17.46 5.84
C ILE A 20 39.77 -16.27 6.21
N LYS A 21 40.84 -16.05 5.45
CA LYS A 21 41.70 -14.86 5.60
C LYS A 21 41.22 -13.77 4.65
N ILE A 22 40.78 -12.64 5.21
CA ILE A 22 40.43 -11.44 4.44
C ILE A 22 41.41 -10.34 4.83
N GLY A 23 42.37 -10.04 3.95
CA GLY A 23 43.50 -9.17 4.26
C GLY A 23 44.41 -9.75 5.35
N ASN A 24 44.79 -8.94 6.35
CA ASN A 24 45.64 -9.36 7.49
C ASN A 24 44.87 -9.99 8.66
N LYS A 25 43.56 -10.21 8.54
CA LYS A 25 42.73 -10.77 9.62
C LYS A 25 42.15 -12.13 9.20
N ALA A 26 42.24 -13.09 10.11
CA ALA A 26 41.59 -14.38 9.97
C ALA A 26 40.21 -14.32 10.60
N TYR A 27 39.21 -14.81 9.89
CA TYR A 27 37.82 -14.89 10.33
C TYR A 27 37.42 -16.36 10.40
N GLU A 28 36.78 -16.73 11.51
CA GLU A 28 36.15 -18.04 11.65
C GLU A 28 34.80 -18.01 10.92
N CYS A 29 34.67 -18.81 9.87
CA CYS A 29 33.41 -18.99 9.16
C CYS A 29 32.75 -20.27 9.66
N ARG A 30 31.69 -20.11 10.46
CA ARG A 30 30.84 -21.22 10.86
C ARG A 30 29.70 -21.35 9.87
N ILE A 31 29.79 -22.36 9.00
CA ILE A 31 28.66 -22.76 8.16
C ILE A 31 27.67 -23.46 9.09
N LEU A 32 26.60 -22.76 9.44
CA LEU A 32 25.45 -23.39 10.07
C LEU A 32 24.76 -24.20 8.97
N HIS A 33 25.08 -25.49 8.86
CA HIS A 33 24.22 -26.39 8.11
C HIS A 33 22.83 -26.32 8.76
N PRO A 34 21.77 -25.94 8.01
CA PRO A 34 20.41 -25.96 8.54
C PRO A 34 19.99 -27.38 8.97
N TYR A 35 20.71 -28.40 8.50
CA TYR A 35 20.55 -29.80 8.87
C TYR A 35 21.19 -30.13 10.23
N ALA A 36 20.80 -29.45 11.30
CA ALA A 36 21.29 -29.81 12.65
C ALA A 36 20.60 -31.04 13.25
N LYS A 37 19.52 -31.54 12.61
CA LYS A 37 18.79 -32.75 13.03
C LYS A 37 18.23 -33.47 11.79
N GLU A 38 18.19 -34.81 11.83
CA GLU A 38 17.57 -35.68 10.81
C GLU A 38 16.11 -35.33 10.45
N GLN A 39 15.48 -34.46 11.24
CA GLN A 39 14.09 -34.01 11.08
C GLN A 39 13.91 -32.87 10.07
N GLU A 40 14.94 -32.07 9.78
CA GLU A 40 14.81 -30.91 8.88
C GLU A 40 15.30 -31.25 7.47
N LYS A 41 14.48 -31.98 6.70
CA LYS A 41 14.86 -32.44 5.34
C LYS A 41 14.86 -31.32 4.28
N ARG A 42 14.31 -30.13 4.57
CA ARG A 42 14.24 -28.99 3.64
C ARG A 42 14.70 -27.68 4.28
N PHE A 43 15.44 -26.88 3.50
CA PHE A 43 15.78 -25.51 3.84
C PHE A 43 14.53 -24.62 3.91
N GLN A 44 14.37 -23.90 5.01
CA GLN A 44 13.19 -23.06 5.29
C GLN A 44 13.31 -21.64 4.73
N GLY A 45 14.45 -21.28 4.15
CA GLY A 45 14.64 -19.97 3.55
C GLY A 45 14.06 -19.90 2.14
N PHE A 46 13.45 -18.77 1.82
CA PHE A 46 13.07 -18.41 0.46
C PHE A 46 13.65 -17.05 0.11
N GLN A 47 13.88 -16.81 -1.18
CA GLN A 47 14.42 -15.54 -1.64
C GLN A 47 13.33 -14.47 -1.61
N CYS A 48 13.58 -13.40 -0.86
CA CYS A 48 12.70 -12.23 -0.78
C CYS A 48 12.90 -11.32 -1.99
N GLY A 49 11.82 -11.03 -2.72
CA GLY A 49 11.82 -10.16 -3.88
C GLY A 49 11.23 -10.83 -5.12
N HIS A 50 10.88 -10.02 -6.11
CA HIS A 50 10.02 -10.42 -7.23
C HIS A 50 10.76 -10.44 -8.57
N LEU A 51 11.55 -9.41 -8.84
CA LEU A 51 12.41 -9.33 -10.01
C LEU A 51 13.81 -9.80 -9.69
N LYS A 52 14.47 -10.46 -10.65
CA LYS A 52 15.89 -10.77 -10.55
C LYS A 52 16.68 -9.49 -10.73
N ASP A 53 17.67 -9.27 -9.87
CA ASP A 53 18.49 -8.08 -9.91
C ASP A 53 19.48 -8.15 -11.09
N PRO A 54 19.44 -7.20 -12.06
CA PRO A 54 20.39 -7.17 -13.16
C PRO A 54 21.82 -6.89 -12.69
N TYR A 55 22.01 -6.20 -11.55
CA TYR A 55 23.34 -5.85 -11.05
C TYR A 55 24.10 -7.07 -10.53
N THR A 56 23.39 -8.05 -9.97
CA THR A 56 23.95 -9.30 -9.45
C THR A 56 23.78 -10.48 -10.41
N ASN A 57 23.46 -10.22 -11.69
CA ASN A 57 23.16 -11.26 -12.69
C ASN A 57 22.07 -12.26 -12.24
N GLY A 58 21.14 -11.81 -11.38
CA GLY A 58 20.02 -12.60 -10.88
C GLY A 58 20.31 -13.48 -9.66
N ASP A 59 21.45 -13.28 -8.99
CA ASP A 59 21.74 -13.93 -7.69
C ASP A 59 20.83 -13.40 -6.56
N THR A 60 20.50 -12.10 -6.62
CA THR A 60 19.59 -11.44 -5.69
C THR A 60 18.28 -11.05 -6.34
N PHE A 61 17.26 -10.83 -5.52
CA PHE A 61 15.97 -10.35 -5.95
C PHE A 61 15.72 -8.93 -5.46
N ILE A 62 15.00 -8.16 -6.27
CA ILE A 62 14.60 -6.80 -5.98
C ILE A 62 13.25 -6.79 -5.28
N SER A 63 13.15 -6.00 -4.21
CA SER A 63 11.89 -5.73 -3.52
C SER A 63 10.94 -4.93 -4.41
N TYR A 64 9.63 -5.14 -4.26
CA TYR A 64 8.61 -4.39 -5.00
C TYR A 64 8.73 -2.87 -4.80
N LEU A 65 9.12 -2.45 -3.59
CA LEU A 65 9.28 -1.04 -3.23
C LEU A 65 10.54 -0.39 -3.81
N GLN A 66 11.45 -1.18 -4.40
CA GLN A 66 12.73 -0.65 -4.89
C GLN A 66 12.53 0.38 -6.02
N HIS A 67 11.49 0.23 -6.83
CA HIS A 67 11.20 1.15 -7.93
C HIS A 67 10.89 2.57 -7.44
N GLY A 68 10.18 2.70 -6.31
CA GLY A 68 9.88 4.00 -5.69
C GLY A 68 10.90 4.46 -4.65
N TYR A 69 11.95 3.67 -4.36
CA TYR A 69 12.84 3.90 -3.22
C TYR A 69 13.49 5.29 -3.22
N ASN A 70 13.97 5.74 -4.39
CA ASN A 70 14.61 7.05 -4.50
C ASN A 70 13.65 8.18 -4.13
N ARG A 71 12.41 8.13 -4.64
CA ARG A 71 11.40 9.14 -4.32
C ARG A 71 10.94 9.06 -2.88
N MET A 72 10.82 7.86 -2.31
CA MET A 72 10.54 7.70 -0.87
C MET A 72 11.62 8.36 -0.01
N MET A 73 12.89 8.24 -0.40
CA MET A 73 14.00 8.90 0.31
C MET A 73 13.94 10.42 0.18
N ASP A 74 13.51 10.94 -0.97
CA ASP A 74 13.31 12.38 -1.14
C ASP A 74 12.10 12.88 -0.34
N THR A 75 11.00 12.12 -0.27
CA THR A 75 9.86 12.44 0.59
C THR A 75 10.26 12.53 2.07
N LEU A 76 11.15 11.66 2.55
CA LEU A 76 11.66 11.72 3.92
C LEU A 76 12.43 13.02 4.19
N LYS A 77 13.30 13.43 3.24
CA LYS A 77 14.04 14.69 3.36
C LYS A 77 13.10 15.89 3.35
N SER A 78 12.25 16.00 2.33
CA SER A 78 11.30 17.10 2.17
C SER A 78 10.28 17.16 3.31
N GLY A 79 9.91 16.02 3.89
CA GLY A 79 9.03 15.97 5.07
C GLY A 79 9.71 16.50 6.33
N SER A 80 11.00 16.20 6.51
CA SER A 80 11.80 16.79 7.60
C SER A 80 11.93 18.31 7.43
N GLU A 81 12.17 18.79 6.21
CA GLU A 81 12.28 20.21 5.90
C GLU A 81 10.93 20.92 6.12
N HIS A 82 9.82 20.31 5.69
CA HIS A 82 8.49 20.84 5.94
C HIS A 82 8.22 20.98 7.44
N SER A 83 8.60 19.98 8.24
CA SER A 83 8.43 20.00 9.69
C SER A 83 9.26 21.11 10.35
N LEU A 84 10.51 21.31 9.91
CA LEU A 84 11.38 22.40 10.38
C LEU A 84 10.84 23.77 9.98
N VAL A 85 10.40 23.94 8.74
CA VAL A 85 9.78 25.19 8.27
C VAL A 85 8.49 25.48 9.04
N MET A 86 7.66 24.47 9.28
CA MET A 86 6.46 24.63 10.10
C MET A 86 6.80 24.99 11.54
N ALA A 87 7.82 24.39 12.14
CA ALA A 87 8.21 24.68 13.52
C ALA A 87 8.88 26.05 13.70
N LEU A 88 9.73 26.47 12.76
CA LEU A 88 10.55 27.68 12.91
C LEU A 88 9.93 28.92 12.27
N GLN A 89 9.25 28.73 11.13
CA GLN A 89 8.76 29.84 10.33
C GLN A 89 7.25 30.00 10.45
N ALA A 90 6.44 28.94 10.65
CA ALA A 90 4.98 29.11 10.70
C ALA A 90 4.49 29.90 11.92
N HIS A 91 5.31 30.03 12.96
CA HIS A 91 5.01 30.91 14.09
C HIS A 91 5.34 32.36 13.76
N PRO A 92 4.45 33.32 14.08
CA PRO A 92 4.74 34.73 13.88
C PRO A 92 5.90 35.16 14.78
N GLN A 93 6.94 35.70 14.17
CA GLN A 93 8.10 36.23 14.90
C GLN A 93 7.88 37.70 15.24
N ILE A 94 8.27 38.10 16.45
CA ILE A 94 8.18 39.49 16.89
C ILE A 94 9.58 40.09 16.93
N TYR A 95 9.78 41.16 16.19
CA TYR A 95 10.98 42.00 16.30
C TYR A 95 10.67 43.20 17.18
N MET A 96 11.47 43.41 18.23
CA MET A 96 11.32 44.56 19.11
C MET A 96 12.66 45.09 19.62
N TYR A 97 12.72 46.40 19.80
CA TYR A 97 13.79 47.01 20.58
C TYR A 97 13.45 46.92 22.06
N LEU A 98 14.46 46.59 22.88
CA LEU A 98 14.32 46.59 24.32
C LEU A 98 15.31 47.58 24.94
N PRO A 99 14.86 48.40 25.90
CA PRO A 99 15.77 49.24 26.66
C PRO A 99 16.70 48.35 27.52
N PRO A 100 17.92 48.84 27.81
CA PRO A 100 18.80 48.18 28.76
C PRO A 100 18.12 48.07 30.13
N CYS A 101 18.43 47.01 30.88
CA CYS A 101 17.87 46.82 32.21
C CYS A 101 18.34 47.93 33.17
N GLU A 102 17.40 48.68 33.75
CA GLU A 102 17.69 49.74 34.73
C GLU A 102 18.15 49.20 36.10
N GLY A 103 18.04 47.88 36.33
CA GLY A 103 18.44 47.21 37.57
C GLY A 103 17.29 46.93 38.53
N ALA A 104 17.62 46.45 39.74
CA ALA A 104 16.65 46.06 40.75
C ALA A 104 16.57 47.10 41.87
N LYS A 105 15.33 47.38 42.34
CA LYS A 105 15.09 48.11 43.58
C LYS A 105 15.31 47.16 44.75
N GLU A 106 16.22 47.53 45.65
CA GLU A 106 16.38 46.83 46.93
C GLU A 106 15.29 47.26 47.91
N ALA A 107 15.09 46.48 48.98
CA ALA A 107 14.03 46.71 49.97
C ALA A 107 14.13 48.08 50.68
N ASP A 108 15.33 48.68 50.69
CA ASP A 108 15.63 49.97 51.30
C ASP A 108 15.40 51.17 50.37
N GLY A 109 14.92 50.93 49.14
CA GLY A 109 14.63 51.97 48.14
C GLY A 109 15.83 52.41 47.30
N SER A 110 17.02 51.85 47.53
CA SER A 110 18.21 52.01 46.69
C SER A 110 18.06 51.26 45.35
N MET A 111 18.44 51.93 44.25
CA MET A 111 18.51 51.34 42.91
C MET A 111 19.89 50.73 42.68
N THR A 112 19.98 49.42 42.44
CA THR A 112 21.23 48.78 42.05
C THR A 112 21.35 48.77 40.53
N ALA A 113 22.21 49.64 39.98
CA ALA A 113 22.40 49.74 38.54
C ALA A 113 22.90 48.41 37.93
N CYS A 114 22.30 48.02 36.81
CA CYS A 114 22.68 46.84 36.04
C CYS A 114 23.59 47.22 34.88
N SER A 115 24.71 46.52 34.72
CA SER A 115 25.62 46.64 33.58
C SER A 115 25.72 45.28 32.90
N GLY A 116 25.08 45.14 31.72
CA GLY A 116 25.13 43.92 30.92
C GLY A 116 24.65 42.65 31.62
N GLY A 117 23.67 42.75 32.53
CA GLY A 117 23.13 41.61 33.27
C GLY A 117 23.79 41.35 34.63
N LYS A 118 24.78 42.14 35.03
CA LYS A 118 25.44 42.07 36.34
C LYS A 118 25.22 43.34 37.15
N THR A 119 25.19 43.20 38.48
CA THR A 119 25.26 44.34 39.40
C THR A 119 26.71 44.85 39.47
N LEU A 120 26.90 46.07 40.00
CA LEU A 120 28.22 46.66 40.26
C LEU A 120 29.14 45.75 41.12
N MET A 121 28.56 44.85 41.89
CA MET A 121 29.24 43.85 42.73
C MET A 121 29.51 42.51 42.01
N GLY A 122 29.27 42.45 40.69
CA GLY A 122 29.51 41.27 39.86
C GLY A 122 28.48 40.14 40.00
N LYS A 123 27.43 40.31 40.80
CA LYS A 123 26.35 39.32 40.96
C LYS A 123 25.33 39.44 39.82
N THR A 124 24.64 38.36 39.49
CA THR A 124 23.58 38.37 38.47
C THR A 124 22.47 39.33 38.88
N CYS A 125 22.06 40.19 37.96
CA CYS A 125 20.95 41.12 38.20
C CYS A 125 19.64 40.34 38.32
N THR A 126 18.93 40.50 39.43
CA THR A 126 17.67 39.82 39.72
C THR A 126 16.50 40.31 38.84
N ALA A 127 16.56 41.55 38.36
CA ALA A 127 15.50 42.15 37.53
C ALA A 127 15.48 41.64 36.08
N CYS A 128 16.63 41.25 35.52
CA CYS A 128 16.73 40.71 34.15
C CYS A 128 17.21 39.25 34.11
N GLY A 129 17.46 38.63 35.26
CA GLY A 129 17.95 37.25 35.33
C GLY A 129 19.33 37.03 34.68
N GLY A 130 20.12 38.10 34.49
CA GLY A 130 21.41 38.03 33.79
C GLY A 130 21.40 38.32 32.30
N SER A 131 20.24 38.54 31.68
CA SER A 131 20.12 38.85 30.25
C SER A 131 20.50 40.29 29.89
N GLY A 132 20.53 41.20 30.87
CA GLY A 132 20.83 42.63 30.67
C GLY A 132 19.72 43.44 30.00
N LYS A 133 18.61 42.81 29.59
CA LYS A 133 17.45 43.43 28.91
C LYS A 133 16.14 42.96 29.55
N GLN A 134 15.06 43.73 29.42
CA GLN A 134 13.73 43.33 29.90
C GLN A 134 12.99 42.51 28.83
N VAL A 135 13.37 41.24 28.65
CA VAL A 135 12.73 40.38 27.62
C VAL A 135 11.34 39.91 28.10
N PRO A 136 10.28 40.04 27.29
CA PRO A 136 8.97 39.52 27.65
C PRO A 136 8.98 37.98 27.68
N THR A 137 8.40 37.38 28.72
CA THR A 137 8.35 35.92 28.97
C THR A 137 7.33 35.18 28.09
N SER A 138 7.07 35.65 26.88
CA SER A 138 6.06 35.08 25.99
C SER A 138 6.58 33.83 25.26
N VAL A 139 5.67 32.93 24.88
CA VAL A 139 5.94 31.67 24.14
C VAL A 139 6.43 31.90 22.70
N LEU A 140 6.33 33.14 22.20
CA LEU A 140 6.76 33.50 20.84
C LEU A 140 8.26 33.80 20.78
N ASP A 141 8.90 33.43 19.68
CA ASP A 141 10.28 33.82 19.38
C ASP A 141 10.37 35.35 19.19
N VAL A 142 11.09 36.01 20.09
CA VAL A 142 11.32 37.45 20.08
C VAL A 142 12.77 37.71 19.68
N MET A 143 12.96 38.35 18.53
CA MET A 143 14.28 38.83 18.10
C MET A 143 14.50 40.24 18.64
N VAL A 144 15.54 40.39 19.48
CA VAL A 144 15.79 41.61 20.25
C VAL A 144 16.97 42.38 19.68
N PHE A 145 16.75 43.66 19.37
CA PHE A 145 17.82 44.59 19.00
C PHE A 145 18.08 45.59 20.14
N ASP A 146 19.33 46.05 20.24
CA ASP A 146 19.70 47.13 21.16
C ASP A 146 19.15 48.47 20.67
N LEU A 147 18.54 49.22 21.58
CA LEU A 147 18.06 50.58 21.29
C LEU A 147 19.27 51.50 21.10
N PRO A 148 19.43 52.17 19.93
CA PRO A 148 20.53 53.11 19.72
C PRO A 148 20.37 54.38 20.57
N ASP A 149 21.48 54.95 21.04
CA ASP A 149 21.47 56.18 21.86
C ASP A 149 21.07 57.44 21.06
N ASP A 150 21.34 57.45 19.74
CA ASP A 150 21.05 58.59 18.86
C ASP A 150 19.87 58.31 17.92
N PHE A 151 18.75 59.00 18.15
CA PHE A 151 17.52 58.89 17.34
C PHE A 151 17.47 59.83 16.12
N SER A 152 18.52 60.62 15.87
CA SER A 152 18.53 61.62 14.81
C SER A 152 18.94 61.04 13.43
N ASP A 153 17.93 60.84 12.57
CA ASP A 153 17.92 60.87 11.09
C ASP A 153 18.98 60.15 10.23
N ARG A 154 19.98 59.43 10.76
CA ARG A 154 21.01 58.77 9.92
C ARG A 154 21.40 57.32 10.26
N GLY A 155 20.61 56.59 11.04
CA GLY A 155 20.97 55.18 11.31
C GLY A 155 19.94 54.27 11.95
N VAL A 156 18.73 54.75 12.25
CA VAL A 156 17.67 53.90 12.81
C VAL A 156 16.91 53.25 11.66
N ALA A 157 17.20 51.98 11.38
CA ALA A 157 16.34 51.17 10.51
C ALA A 157 14.96 51.05 11.15
N ASP A 158 13.90 51.29 10.38
CA ASP A 158 12.53 51.34 10.88
C ASP A 158 12.04 49.92 11.29
N LEU A 159 11.92 49.65 12.59
CA LEU A 159 11.90 48.28 13.16
C LEU A 159 10.63 47.89 13.96
N SER A 160 9.41 48.41 13.80
CA SER A 160 8.72 48.98 12.64
C SER A 160 8.28 50.44 12.73
N LYS A 161 8.53 51.30 13.72
CA LYS A 161 9.36 51.32 14.95
C LYS A 161 8.56 50.79 16.14
N MET A 162 8.95 49.64 16.71
CA MET A 162 8.78 49.17 18.11
C MET A 162 8.29 47.72 18.25
N ARG A 163 7.39 47.22 17.40
CA ARG A 163 6.97 45.81 17.43
C ARG A 163 6.50 45.37 16.04
N HIS A 164 7.37 44.75 15.25
CA HIS A 164 7.00 44.20 13.95
C HIS A 164 6.69 42.71 14.10
N MET A 165 5.46 42.30 13.75
CA MET A 165 5.12 40.89 13.61
C MET A 165 5.36 40.48 12.16
N PHE A 166 6.41 39.71 11.92
CA PHE A 166 6.65 39.12 10.61
C PHE A 166 5.77 37.90 10.47
N SER A 167 4.81 37.97 9.56
CA SER A 167 4.08 36.79 9.11
C SER A 167 4.94 36.08 8.06
N PRO A 168 5.31 34.81 8.24
CA PRO A 168 5.98 34.04 7.19
C PRO A 168 5.10 34.00 5.92
N ASP A 169 5.74 33.93 4.76
CA ASP A 169 5.02 33.76 3.50
C ASP A 169 4.38 32.36 3.45
N VAL A 170 3.04 32.33 3.49
CA VAL A 170 2.23 31.12 3.40
C VAL A 170 2.46 30.39 2.07
N ALA A 171 2.91 31.10 1.02
CA ALA A 171 3.21 30.51 -0.28
C ALA A 171 4.33 29.46 -0.19
N ILE A 172 5.36 29.68 0.62
CA ILE A 172 6.49 28.74 0.77
C ILE A 172 6.01 27.44 1.43
N ILE A 173 5.23 27.56 2.50
CA ILE A 173 4.66 26.41 3.22
C ILE A 173 3.74 25.60 2.29
N THR A 174 2.95 26.29 1.47
CA THR A 174 2.04 25.66 0.50
C THR A 174 2.81 24.97 -0.61
N ALA A 175 3.85 25.60 -1.16
CA ALA A 175 4.70 25.03 -2.21
C ALA A 175 5.41 23.74 -1.74
N ILE A 176 5.94 23.71 -0.52
CA ILE A 176 6.57 22.50 0.04
C ILE A 176 5.53 21.37 0.20
N ARG A 177 4.31 21.71 0.65
CA ARG A 177 3.22 20.73 0.76
C ARG A 177 2.79 20.18 -0.59
N GLU A 178 2.71 21.02 -1.62
CA GLU A 178 2.40 20.59 -2.99
C GLU A 178 3.50 19.68 -3.54
N HIS A 179 4.76 20.05 -3.34
CA HIS A 179 5.89 19.21 -3.73
C HIS A 179 5.87 17.83 -3.06
N LEU A 180 5.54 17.77 -1.76
CA LEU A 180 5.38 16.49 -1.06
C LEU A 180 4.27 15.62 -1.67
N ARG A 181 3.14 16.21 -2.06
CA ARG A 181 2.05 15.50 -2.74
C ARG A 181 2.49 14.99 -4.12
N ASP A 182 3.24 15.78 -4.86
CA ASP A 182 3.78 15.36 -6.15
C ASP A 182 4.74 14.18 -6.00
N LEU A 183 5.59 14.18 -4.98
CA LEU A 183 6.50 13.06 -4.68
C LEU A 183 5.73 11.80 -4.28
N GLU A 184 4.67 11.91 -3.48
CA GLU A 184 3.78 10.79 -3.14
C GLU A 184 3.17 10.17 -4.40
N ASP A 185 2.55 11.00 -5.25
CA ASP A 185 1.88 10.53 -6.47
C ASP A 185 2.90 9.89 -7.43
N GLN A 186 4.08 10.48 -7.58
CA GLN A 186 5.15 9.92 -8.39
C GLN A 186 5.71 8.62 -7.83
N THR A 187 5.80 8.47 -6.51
CA THR A 187 6.23 7.22 -5.85
C THR A 187 5.27 6.08 -6.17
N VAL A 188 3.96 6.35 -6.09
CA VAL A 188 2.93 5.36 -6.45
C VAL A 188 3.04 4.98 -7.93
N ARG A 189 3.26 5.95 -8.83
CA ARG A 189 3.45 5.69 -10.25
C ARG A 189 4.68 4.83 -10.54
N ASP A 190 5.80 5.10 -9.88
CA ASP A 190 7.03 4.33 -10.07
C ASP A 190 6.87 2.88 -9.59
N ILE A 191 6.09 2.64 -8.53
CA ILE A 191 5.86 1.30 -7.97
C ILE A 191 4.85 0.50 -8.84
N PHE A 192 3.72 1.10 -9.18
CA PHE A 192 2.63 0.41 -9.88
C PHE A 192 2.68 0.56 -11.41
N THR A 193 3.66 1.28 -11.95
CA THR A 193 3.75 1.64 -13.38
C THR A 193 2.43 2.23 -13.91
N SER A 194 1.64 2.90 -13.06
CA SER A 194 0.35 3.46 -13.46
C SER A 194 0.57 4.80 -14.18
N LEU A 195 0.22 4.85 -15.47
CA LEU A 195 0.44 6.02 -16.33
C LEU A 195 -0.40 7.25 -15.94
N GLN A 196 -1.43 7.12 -15.08
CA GLN A 196 -2.39 8.20 -14.81
C GLN A 196 -2.91 8.30 -13.37
N HIS A 197 -2.08 8.14 -12.33
CA HIS A 197 -2.44 8.73 -11.02
C HIS A 197 -2.38 10.27 -11.07
N GLN A 198 -3.22 10.91 -11.88
CA GLN A 198 -3.46 12.35 -11.89
C GLN A 198 -4.63 12.63 -10.94
N ARG A 199 -4.31 13.08 -9.73
CA ARG A 199 -5.29 13.77 -8.88
C ARG A 199 -5.77 15.01 -9.61
N GLY A 200 -6.97 14.96 -10.19
CA GLY A 200 -7.60 16.15 -10.81
C GLY A 200 -8.69 15.92 -11.86
N LYS A 201 -8.82 14.72 -12.46
CA LYS A 201 -9.96 14.46 -13.34
C LYS A 201 -11.18 14.06 -12.50
N VAL A 202 -12.09 15.02 -12.28
CA VAL A 202 -13.39 14.83 -11.60
C VAL A 202 -14.29 13.80 -12.32
N THR A 203 -13.92 13.40 -13.53
CA THR A 203 -14.55 12.32 -14.30
C THR A 203 -13.47 11.56 -15.06
N ALA A 204 -12.74 10.68 -14.36
CA ALA A 204 -11.94 9.66 -15.04
C ALA A 204 -12.90 8.80 -15.89
N THR A 205 -12.57 8.63 -17.18
CA THR A 205 -13.40 7.82 -18.07
C THR A 205 -13.28 6.35 -17.70
N ALA A 206 -14.35 5.57 -17.83
CA ALA A 206 -14.33 4.13 -17.47
C ALA A 206 -13.18 3.36 -18.14
N THR A 207 -12.79 3.76 -19.35
CA THR A 207 -11.66 3.18 -20.08
C THR A 207 -10.30 3.50 -19.44
N GLU A 208 -10.11 4.71 -18.91
CA GLU A 208 -8.88 5.08 -18.18
C GLU A 208 -8.74 4.26 -16.90
N VAL A 209 -9.84 4.07 -16.15
CA VAL A 209 -9.86 3.25 -14.92
C VAL A 209 -9.55 1.78 -15.22
N ASN A 210 -10.05 1.23 -16.31
CA ASN A 210 -9.75 -0.15 -16.72
C ASN A 210 -8.27 -0.30 -17.08
N ALA A 211 -7.70 0.61 -17.88
CA ALA A 211 -6.28 0.59 -18.23
C ALA A 211 -5.36 0.73 -17.01
N GLU A 212 -5.75 1.55 -16.02
CA GLU A 212 -5.04 1.65 -14.74
C GLU A 212 -5.07 0.34 -13.94
N THR A 213 -6.23 -0.32 -13.93
CA THR A 213 -6.43 -1.58 -13.22
C THR A 213 -5.60 -2.70 -13.85
N GLU A 214 -5.54 -2.75 -15.18
CA GLU A 214 -4.70 -3.69 -15.93
C GLU A 214 -3.21 -3.47 -15.63
N ALA A 215 -2.72 -2.23 -15.71
CA ALA A 215 -1.32 -1.91 -15.38
C ALA A 215 -0.97 -2.28 -13.93
N MET A 216 -1.90 -2.03 -12.99
CA MET A 216 -1.73 -2.43 -11.59
C MET A 216 -1.66 -3.95 -11.45
N ASN A 217 -2.55 -4.69 -12.10
CA ASN A 217 -2.55 -6.15 -12.12
C ASN A 217 -1.24 -6.71 -12.69
N ASP A 218 -0.76 -6.18 -13.81
CA ASP A 218 0.50 -6.59 -14.43
C ASP A 218 1.69 -6.36 -13.50
N SER A 219 1.72 -5.23 -12.79
CA SER A 219 2.77 -4.94 -11.80
C SER A 219 2.73 -5.88 -10.59
N LEU A 220 1.52 -6.28 -10.18
CA LEU A 220 1.29 -7.12 -8.99
C LEU A 220 1.46 -8.61 -9.29
N HIS A 221 1.30 -9.05 -10.54
CA HIS A 221 1.32 -10.47 -10.90
C HIS A 221 2.64 -11.17 -10.54
N PRO A 222 3.84 -10.62 -10.84
CA PRO A 222 5.11 -11.21 -10.42
C PRO A 222 5.26 -11.29 -8.89
N TYR A 223 4.73 -10.29 -8.17
CA TYR A 223 4.73 -10.29 -6.71
C TYR A 223 3.84 -11.39 -6.14
N ALA A 224 2.61 -11.54 -6.66
CA ALA A 224 1.70 -12.60 -6.22
C ALA A 224 2.26 -14.01 -6.49
N ARG A 225 2.96 -14.21 -7.62
CA ARG A 225 3.69 -15.47 -7.89
C ARG A 225 4.72 -15.77 -6.81
N LYS A 226 5.44 -14.76 -6.30
CA LYS A 226 6.39 -14.93 -5.19
C LYS A 226 5.72 -15.22 -3.86
N VAL A 227 4.62 -14.55 -3.54
CA VAL A 227 3.81 -14.89 -2.35
C VAL A 227 3.35 -16.34 -2.42
N SER A 228 2.91 -16.78 -3.59
CA SER A 228 2.51 -18.17 -3.82
C SER A 228 3.68 -19.15 -3.64
N THR A 229 4.86 -18.79 -4.15
CA THR A 229 6.09 -19.56 -3.99
C THR A 229 6.47 -19.68 -2.51
N ALA A 230 6.46 -18.57 -1.77
CA ALA A 230 6.75 -18.55 -0.34
C ALA A 230 5.78 -19.43 0.45
N ARG A 231 4.48 -19.38 0.12
CA ARG A 231 3.47 -20.24 0.76
C ARG A 231 3.69 -21.72 0.43
N THR A 232 4.07 -22.02 -0.80
CA THR A 232 4.41 -23.39 -1.23
C THR A 232 5.60 -23.91 -0.44
N VAL A 233 6.68 -23.12 -0.31
CA VAL A 233 7.85 -23.47 0.50
C VAL A 233 7.46 -23.71 1.95
N ALA A 234 6.63 -22.85 2.55
CA ALA A 234 6.16 -23.00 3.92
C ALA A 234 5.33 -24.29 4.13
N VAL A 235 4.44 -24.62 3.20
CA VAL A 235 3.62 -25.85 3.27
C VAL A 235 4.48 -27.10 3.16
N TYR A 236 5.43 -27.14 2.22
CA TYR A 236 6.34 -28.28 2.11
C TYR A 236 7.30 -28.38 3.29
N ALA A 237 7.78 -27.25 3.83
CA ALA A 237 8.57 -27.25 5.06
C ALA A 237 7.76 -27.85 6.23
N LEU A 238 6.51 -27.45 6.39
CA LEU A 238 5.61 -28.02 7.41
C LEU A 238 5.36 -29.52 7.17
N ALA A 239 5.11 -29.92 5.93
CA ALA A 239 4.91 -31.32 5.56
C ALA A 239 6.14 -32.18 5.88
N SER A 240 7.35 -31.62 5.73
CA SER A 240 8.60 -32.29 6.10
C SER A 240 8.70 -32.54 7.61
N PHE A 241 8.20 -31.62 8.44
CA PHE A 241 8.17 -31.80 9.90
C PHE A 241 7.17 -32.86 10.37
N VAL A 242 6.10 -33.08 9.61
CA VAL A 242 5.01 -34.03 9.95
C VAL A 242 5.18 -35.36 9.19
N ASP A 243 6.27 -35.52 8.43
CA ASP A 243 6.53 -36.67 7.54
C ASP A 243 5.36 -36.99 6.58
N ALA A 244 4.60 -35.97 6.17
CA ALA A 244 3.43 -36.07 5.30
C ALA A 244 3.73 -35.69 3.82
N GLU A 245 5.01 -35.56 3.43
CA GLU A 245 5.40 -35.09 2.10
C GLU A 245 5.02 -36.02 0.95
N LYS A 246 4.99 -37.35 1.18
CA LYS A 246 4.91 -38.34 0.09
C LYS A 246 3.60 -38.30 -0.69
N ASP A 247 2.51 -37.85 -0.07
CA ASP A 247 1.17 -37.83 -0.65
C ASP A 247 0.56 -36.42 -0.71
N LEU A 248 1.37 -35.36 -0.53
CA LEU A 248 0.87 -33.98 -0.50
C LEU A 248 0.87 -33.33 -1.89
N GLU A 249 -0.31 -33.25 -2.49
CA GLU A 249 -0.56 -32.39 -3.65
C GLU A 249 -1.08 -31.02 -3.19
N TYR A 250 -0.20 -30.01 -3.16
CA TYR A 250 -0.57 -28.64 -2.83
C TYR A 250 -0.42 -27.72 -4.05
N THR A 251 -1.54 -27.14 -4.48
CA THR A 251 -1.57 -26.08 -5.50
C THR A 251 -2.05 -24.78 -4.90
N HIS A 252 -1.17 -23.78 -4.85
CA HIS A 252 -1.55 -22.40 -4.56
C HIS A 252 -1.28 -21.56 -5.81
N LYS A 253 -2.31 -20.91 -6.32
CA LYS A 253 -2.23 -20.03 -7.49
C LYS A 253 -3.07 -18.80 -7.22
N PHE A 254 -2.54 -17.64 -7.60
CA PHE A 254 -3.34 -16.44 -7.76
C PHE A 254 -3.91 -16.43 -9.18
N PRO A 255 -5.11 -15.87 -9.38
CA PRO A 255 -5.61 -15.62 -10.73
C PRO A 255 -4.67 -14.63 -11.44
N GLU A 256 -4.60 -14.73 -12.78
CA GLU A 256 -3.79 -13.79 -13.58
C GLU A 256 -4.38 -12.38 -13.53
N ASP A 257 -5.71 -12.26 -13.52
CA ASP A 257 -6.43 -11.04 -13.19
C ASP A 257 -6.92 -11.09 -11.74
N PHE A 258 -6.47 -10.14 -10.91
CA PHE A 258 -6.91 -10.01 -9.53
C PHE A 258 -8.35 -9.46 -9.39
N ARG A 259 -9.05 -9.19 -10.50
CA ARG A 259 -10.42 -8.67 -10.58
C ARG A 259 -10.60 -7.40 -9.74
N LEU A 260 -9.58 -6.53 -9.78
CA LEU A 260 -9.56 -5.28 -9.04
C LEU A 260 -10.58 -4.27 -9.58
N ALA A 261 -11.08 -4.46 -10.80
CA ALA A 261 -12.02 -3.57 -11.48
C ALA A 261 -13.28 -3.31 -10.62
N PRO A 262 -13.64 -2.05 -10.33
CA PRO A 262 -14.78 -1.72 -9.46
C PRO A 262 -16.09 -2.27 -10.03
N LEU A 263 -17.07 -2.56 -9.18
CA LEU A 263 -18.36 -3.12 -9.60
C LEU A 263 -19.05 -2.27 -10.68
N GLY A 264 -18.94 -0.95 -10.58
CA GLY A 264 -19.48 -0.04 -11.59
C GLY A 264 -18.88 -0.24 -12.98
N ALA A 265 -17.56 -0.43 -13.08
CA ALA A 265 -16.89 -0.68 -14.35
C ALA A 265 -17.35 -1.99 -15.00
N LEU A 266 -17.49 -3.07 -14.19
CA LEU A 266 -18.00 -4.35 -14.70
C LEU A 266 -19.44 -4.25 -15.24
N LEU A 267 -20.31 -3.48 -14.59
CA LEU A 267 -21.67 -3.25 -15.07
C LEU A 267 -21.70 -2.40 -16.35
N ASP A 268 -20.84 -1.38 -16.42
CA ASP A 268 -20.69 -0.57 -17.63
C ASP A 268 -20.16 -1.41 -18.80
N ASP A 269 -19.21 -2.30 -18.54
CA ASP A 269 -18.65 -3.18 -19.56
C ASP A 269 -19.66 -4.23 -20.02
N LEU A 270 -20.51 -4.74 -19.13
CA LEU A 270 -21.65 -5.58 -19.48
C LEU A 270 -22.65 -4.82 -20.38
N ALA A 271 -22.97 -3.57 -20.05
CA ALA A 271 -23.86 -2.74 -20.84
C ALA A 271 -23.27 -2.49 -22.24
N LYS A 272 -21.97 -2.13 -22.32
CA LYS A 272 -21.24 -1.96 -23.58
C LYS A 272 -21.21 -3.24 -24.40
N ALA A 273 -20.85 -4.37 -23.80
CA ALA A 273 -20.82 -5.69 -24.46
C ALA A 273 -22.19 -6.06 -25.02
N THR A 274 -23.26 -5.75 -24.29
CA THR A 274 -24.64 -5.94 -24.76
C THR A 274 -24.96 -5.04 -25.95
N THR A 275 -24.62 -3.75 -25.90
CA THR A 275 -24.85 -2.81 -27.02
C THR A 275 -24.01 -3.10 -28.26
N ALA A 276 -22.78 -3.60 -28.07
CA ALA A 276 -21.86 -3.95 -29.14
C ALA A 276 -22.19 -5.30 -29.81
N GLY A 277 -23.18 -6.03 -29.29
CA GLY A 277 -23.51 -7.37 -29.79
C GLY A 277 -22.40 -8.39 -29.54
N ALA A 278 -21.65 -8.24 -28.44
CA ALA A 278 -20.61 -9.20 -28.06
C ALA A 278 -21.19 -10.60 -27.87
N SER A 279 -20.37 -11.62 -28.13
CA SER A 279 -20.76 -13.03 -27.97
C SER A 279 -21.38 -13.29 -26.60
N PRO A 280 -22.45 -14.10 -26.49
CA PRO A 280 -23.08 -14.44 -25.23
C PRO A 280 -22.11 -14.96 -24.16
N ILE A 281 -21.06 -15.69 -24.56
CA ILE A 281 -20.00 -16.18 -23.67
C ILE A 281 -19.27 -15.02 -22.98
N VAL A 282 -18.94 -13.96 -23.73
CA VAL A 282 -18.21 -12.80 -23.18
C VAL A 282 -19.07 -12.08 -22.15
N ARG A 283 -20.37 -11.93 -22.43
CA ARG A 283 -21.31 -11.32 -21.49
C ARG A 283 -21.46 -12.15 -20.21
N GLU A 284 -21.53 -13.47 -20.38
CA GLU A 284 -21.65 -14.41 -19.28
C GLU A 284 -20.41 -14.40 -18.36
N LEU A 285 -19.21 -14.26 -18.92
CA LEU A 285 -17.97 -14.11 -18.14
C LEU A 285 -17.97 -12.81 -17.31
N ILE A 286 -18.45 -11.70 -17.88
CA ILE A 286 -18.57 -10.43 -17.14
C ILE A 286 -19.63 -10.56 -16.04
N GLU A 287 -20.75 -11.25 -16.31
CA GLU A 287 -21.79 -11.54 -15.31
C GLU A 287 -21.24 -12.38 -14.15
N ASP A 288 -20.42 -13.39 -14.43
CA ASP A 288 -19.75 -14.19 -13.40
C ASP A 288 -18.86 -13.34 -12.51
N ASP A 289 -18.07 -12.44 -13.10
CA ASP A 289 -17.19 -11.56 -12.35
C ASP A 289 -17.98 -10.62 -11.43
N VAL A 290 -19.12 -10.10 -11.92
CA VAL A 290 -20.07 -9.29 -11.13
C VAL A 290 -20.62 -10.09 -9.95
N VAL A 291 -21.06 -11.33 -10.20
CA VAL A 291 -21.66 -12.19 -9.16
C VAL A 291 -20.60 -12.61 -8.13
N ALA A 292 -19.42 -13.04 -8.58
CA ALA A 292 -18.31 -13.39 -7.71
C ALA A 292 -17.90 -12.23 -6.80
N LYS A 293 -17.91 -11.00 -7.32
CA LYS A 293 -17.59 -9.80 -6.53
C LYS A 293 -18.67 -9.46 -5.51
N LYS A 294 -19.95 -9.60 -5.88
CA LYS A 294 -21.08 -9.34 -4.98
C LYS A 294 -21.23 -10.39 -3.88
N LEU A 295 -20.90 -11.64 -4.18
CA LEU A 295 -21.01 -12.78 -3.27
C LEU A 295 -19.69 -13.17 -2.60
N ARG A 296 -18.67 -12.29 -2.64
CA ARG A 296 -17.33 -12.57 -2.10
C ARG A 296 -17.35 -13.05 -0.64
N ASP A 297 -18.20 -12.45 0.19
CA ASP A 297 -18.31 -12.79 1.61
C ASP A 297 -19.31 -13.94 1.88
N ARG A 298 -19.94 -14.49 0.82
CA ARG A 298 -20.98 -15.51 0.89
C ARG A 298 -20.67 -16.69 -0.03
N PRO A 299 -19.65 -17.50 0.31
CA PRO A 299 -19.19 -18.59 -0.55
C PRO A 299 -20.26 -19.66 -0.81
N ALA A 300 -21.18 -19.88 0.14
CA ALA A 300 -22.30 -20.80 -0.05
C ALA A 300 -23.25 -20.35 -1.17
N GLU A 301 -23.59 -19.06 -1.22
CA GLU A 301 -24.46 -18.50 -2.28
C GLU A 301 -23.77 -18.53 -3.64
N LEU A 302 -22.45 -18.30 -3.67
CA LEU A 302 -21.66 -18.40 -4.91
C LEU A 302 -21.67 -19.82 -5.47
N LYS A 303 -21.46 -20.84 -4.62
CA LYS A 303 -21.57 -22.24 -5.05
C LYS A 303 -22.95 -22.57 -5.60
N MET A 304 -24.02 -22.08 -4.95
CA MET A 304 -25.39 -22.28 -5.45
C MET A 304 -25.57 -21.67 -6.83
N TYR A 305 -25.02 -20.47 -7.06
CA TYR A 305 -25.05 -19.82 -8.36
C TYR A 305 -24.28 -20.63 -9.42
N GLU A 306 -23.07 -21.10 -9.12
CA GLU A 306 -22.26 -21.92 -10.03
C GLU A 306 -22.97 -23.22 -10.43
N VAL A 307 -23.58 -23.93 -9.47
CA VAL A 307 -24.34 -25.16 -9.75
C VAL A 307 -25.55 -24.86 -10.63
N LYS A 308 -26.33 -23.83 -10.32
CA LYS A 308 -27.49 -23.42 -11.15
C LYS A 308 -27.07 -23.10 -12.58
N LYS A 309 -25.95 -22.38 -12.73
CA LYS A 309 -25.40 -21.99 -14.01
C LYS A 309 -25.02 -23.20 -14.87
N LYS A 310 -24.34 -24.20 -14.30
CA LYS A 310 -23.91 -25.41 -15.02
C LYS A 310 -25.07 -26.14 -15.70
N PHE A 311 -26.21 -26.23 -15.02
CA PHE A 311 -27.38 -26.93 -15.52
C PHE A 311 -28.38 -26.04 -16.25
N ARG A 312 -28.04 -24.77 -16.51
CA ARG A 312 -28.94 -23.83 -17.16
C ARG A 312 -29.03 -24.12 -18.66
N PRO A 313 -30.20 -24.51 -19.19
CA PRO A 313 -30.35 -24.74 -20.62
C PRO A 313 -30.17 -23.45 -21.41
N LEU A 314 -29.56 -23.57 -22.60
CA LEU A 314 -29.40 -22.47 -23.56
C LEU A 314 -28.67 -21.24 -22.99
N ALA A 315 -27.75 -21.40 -22.04
CA ALA A 315 -27.04 -20.29 -21.37
C ALA A 315 -26.50 -19.24 -22.37
N ASN A 316 -25.85 -19.71 -23.44
CA ASN A 316 -25.18 -18.91 -24.48
C ASN A 316 -26.08 -18.40 -25.62
N VAL A 317 -27.40 -18.42 -25.47
CA VAL A 317 -28.33 -18.01 -26.53
C VAL A 317 -28.96 -16.66 -26.18
N SER A 318 -29.12 -15.78 -27.17
CA SER A 318 -29.73 -14.46 -26.94
C SER A 318 -31.18 -14.58 -26.46
N PRO A 319 -31.75 -13.58 -25.76
CA PRO A 319 -33.15 -13.65 -25.31
C PRO A 319 -34.16 -13.87 -26.44
N GLN A 320 -33.89 -13.33 -27.63
CA GLN A 320 -34.75 -13.45 -28.81
C GLN A 320 -34.68 -14.85 -29.41
N GLU A 321 -33.47 -15.41 -29.53
CA GLU A 321 -33.26 -16.78 -29.98
C GLU A 321 -33.76 -17.80 -28.94
N LYS A 322 -33.67 -17.51 -27.64
CA LYS A 322 -34.28 -18.32 -26.57
C LYS A 322 -35.79 -18.38 -26.73
N ALA A 323 -36.45 -17.26 -26.98
CA ALA A 323 -37.89 -17.22 -27.24
C ALA A 323 -38.27 -18.00 -28.50
N ALA A 324 -37.47 -17.89 -29.57
CA ALA A 324 -37.66 -18.67 -30.80
C ALA A 324 -37.45 -20.18 -30.57
N ALA A 325 -36.39 -20.56 -29.84
CA ALA A 325 -36.07 -21.94 -29.51
C ALA A 325 -37.12 -22.60 -28.60
N MET A 326 -37.70 -21.85 -27.66
CA MET A 326 -38.85 -22.33 -26.85
C MET A 326 -40.08 -22.63 -27.71
N GLY A 327 -40.33 -21.84 -28.76
CA GLY A 327 -41.41 -22.07 -29.73
C GLY A 327 -41.13 -23.18 -30.75
N SER A 328 -39.86 -23.50 -30.99
CA SER A 328 -39.44 -24.57 -31.91
C SER A 328 -39.58 -25.97 -31.29
N GLY A 329 -39.74 -26.99 -32.12
CA GLY A 329 -39.73 -28.40 -31.68
C GLY A 329 -38.32 -28.96 -31.42
N ASP A 330 -37.27 -28.16 -31.61
CA ASP A 330 -35.88 -28.62 -31.64
C ASP A 330 -35.22 -28.69 -30.26
N VAL A 331 -35.86 -28.14 -29.23
CA VAL A 331 -35.39 -28.17 -27.83
C VAL A 331 -36.17 -29.21 -27.04
N ALA A 332 -35.46 -30.05 -26.28
CA ALA A 332 -36.07 -31.05 -25.41
C ALA A 332 -37.07 -30.41 -24.44
N GLU A 333 -38.20 -31.09 -24.20
CA GLU A 333 -39.26 -30.58 -23.34
C GLU A 333 -38.80 -30.38 -21.89
N THR A 334 -37.88 -31.24 -21.42
CA THR A 334 -37.21 -31.13 -20.13
C THR A 334 -36.44 -29.82 -19.97
N ASP A 335 -35.73 -29.39 -21.02
CA ASP A 335 -34.92 -28.16 -21.01
C ASP A 335 -35.81 -26.91 -21.00
N LYS A 336 -36.96 -26.98 -21.69
CA LYS A 336 -37.97 -25.89 -21.66
C LYS A 336 -38.56 -25.74 -20.27
N ILE A 337 -38.91 -26.85 -19.62
CA ILE A 337 -39.47 -26.85 -18.26
C ILE A 337 -38.44 -26.36 -17.25
N LEU A 338 -37.19 -26.82 -17.35
CA LEU A 338 -36.12 -26.37 -16.48
C LEU A 338 -35.86 -24.85 -16.61
N LEU A 339 -35.94 -24.30 -17.82
CA LEU A 339 -35.79 -22.86 -18.06
C LEU A 339 -36.97 -22.04 -17.49
N LEU A 340 -38.20 -22.54 -17.63
CA LEU A 340 -39.41 -21.84 -17.18
C LEU A 340 -39.63 -21.92 -15.67
N TYR A 341 -39.34 -23.07 -15.06
CA TYR A 341 -39.58 -23.36 -13.63
C TYR A 341 -38.29 -23.42 -12.81
N GLU A 342 -37.19 -22.85 -13.31
CA GLU A 342 -35.87 -22.83 -12.66
C GLU A 342 -35.98 -22.48 -11.17
N GLY A 343 -36.68 -21.38 -10.86
CA GLY A 343 -36.84 -20.90 -9.48
C GLY A 343 -37.58 -21.86 -8.56
N GLU A 344 -38.59 -22.58 -9.05
CA GLU A 344 -39.38 -23.52 -8.25
C GLU A 344 -38.65 -24.83 -8.03
N ILE A 345 -38.02 -25.37 -9.08
CA ILE A 345 -37.23 -26.60 -9.02
C ILE A 345 -36.09 -26.44 -8.01
N TYR A 346 -35.30 -25.36 -8.13
CA TYR A 346 -34.20 -25.13 -7.19
C TYR A 346 -34.67 -24.75 -5.78
N ARG A 347 -35.90 -24.26 -5.59
CA ARG A 347 -36.47 -24.05 -4.25
C ARG A 347 -36.73 -25.39 -3.56
N VAL A 348 -37.23 -26.38 -4.29
CA VAL A 348 -37.45 -27.75 -3.77
C VAL A 348 -36.11 -28.44 -3.51
N LEU A 349 -35.16 -28.33 -4.45
CA LEU A 349 -33.82 -28.90 -4.30
C LEU A 349 -33.03 -28.29 -3.14
N ASN A 350 -33.30 -27.02 -2.78
CA ASN A 350 -32.72 -26.37 -1.61
C ASN A 350 -33.11 -27.05 -0.28
N LEU A 351 -34.23 -27.77 -0.23
CA LEU A 351 -34.67 -28.52 0.94
C LEU A 351 -34.01 -29.90 1.04
N VAL A 352 -33.34 -30.34 -0.03
CA VAL A 352 -32.61 -31.62 -0.07
C VAL A 352 -31.24 -31.44 0.59
N GLU A 353 -30.96 -32.26 1.59
CA GLU A 353 -29.73 -32.16 2.37
C GLU A 353 -28.48 -32.36 1.49
N GLY A 354 -27.58 -31.37 1.54
CA GLY A 354 -26.29 -31.41 0.85
C GLY A 354 -26.37 -31.39 -0.68
N PHE A 355 -27.50 -31.03 -1.31
CA PHE A 355 -27.63 -31.01 -2.77
C PHE A 355 -26.47 -30.27 -3.46
N TRP A 356 -26.10 -29.11 -2.93
CA TRP A 356 -25.06 -28.24 -3.49
C TRP A 356 -23.64 -28.80 -3.41
N ASP A 357 -23.38 -29.79 -2.55
CA ASP A 357 -22.07 -30.41 -2.35
C ASP A 357 -21.98 -31.83 -2.96
N LYS A 358 -23.05 -32.34 -3.59
CA LYS A 358 -23.06 -33.63 -4.29
C LYS A 358 -22.24 -33.60 -5.58
N GLU A 359 -21.84 -34.78 -6.04
CA GLU A 359 -21.23 -34.98 -7.36
C GLU A 359 -22.20 -34.53 -8.49
N GLU A 360 -21.64 -34.05 -9.60
CA GLU A 360 -22.39 -33.51 -10.74
C GLU A 360 -23.42 -34.48 -11.32
N THR A 361 -23.08 -35.78 -11.36
CA THR A 361 -23.96 -36.86 -11.82
C THR A 361 -25.21 -36.97 -10.93
N ALA A 362 -25.02 -37.01 -9.61
CA ALA A 362 -26.09 -37.07 -8.63
C ALA A 362 -26.94 -35.78 -8.60
N GLN A 363 -26.33 -34.62 -8.85
CA GLN A 363 -27.07 -33.35 -8.98
C GLN A 363 -28.00 -33.39 -10.19
N LYS A 364 -27.51 -33.87 -11.33
CA LYS A 364 -28.29 -33.99 -12.57
C LYS A 364 -29.49 -34.92 -12.41
N GLU A 365 -29.30 -36.10 -11.83
CA GLU A 365 -30.39 -37.05 -11.59
C GLU A 365 -31.52 -36.47 -10.73
N LEU A 366 -31.18 -35.68 -9.71
CA LEU A 366 -32.15 -35.01 -8.86
C LEU A 366 -32.89 -33.90 -9.61
N ILE A 367 -32.19 -33.13 -10.44
CA ILE A 367 -32.81 -32.10 -11.29
C ILE A 367 -33.78 -32.75 -12.27
N ASP A 368 -33.34 -33.79 -13.01
CA ASP A 368 -34.16 -34.49 -13.99
C ASP A 368 -35.41 -35.10 -13.33
N LYS A 369 -35.28 -35.64 -12.12
CA LYS A 369 -36.39 -36.17 -11.34
C LYS A 369 -37.41 -35.11 -10.95
N GLU A 370 -36.97 -33.90 -10.56
CA GLU A 370 -37.90 -32.81 -10.25
C GLU A 370 -38.54 -32.24 -11.53
N VAL A 371 -37.80 -32.16 -12.64
CA VAL A 371 -38.36 -31.77 -13.95
C VAL A 371 -39.46 -32.74 -14.40
N GLN A 372 -39.25 -34.05 -14.21
CA GLN A 372 -40.24 -35.09 -14.51
C GLN A 372 -41.52 -35.04 -13.66
N LYS A 373 -41.52 -34.37 -12.50
CA LYS A 373 -42.74 -34.17 -11.71
C LYS A 373 -43.59 -33.00 -12.20
N VAL A 374 -42.99 -32.10 -12.96
CA VAL A 374 -43.65 -30.92 -13.53
C VAL A 374 -44.23 -31.24 -14.93
N LEU A 375 -43.60 -32.19 -15.64
CA LEU A 375 -44.19 -32.93 -16.77
C LEU A 375 -45.42 -33.73 -16.29
#